data_AF-A0A950RKZ1-F1
#
_entry.id   AF-A0A950RKZ1-F1
#
_cell.length_a   1.000
_cell.length_b   1.000
_cell.length_c   1.000
_cell.angle_alpha   90.00
_cell.angle_beta   90.00
_cell.angle_gamma   90.00
#
_symmetry.space_group_name_H-M   'P 1'
#
loop_
_entity.id
_entity.type
_entity.pdbx_description
1 polymer ?
#
loop_
_entity_poly.entity_id
_entity_poly.type
_entity_poly.pdbx_seq_one_letter_code
_entity_poly.pdbx_strand_id
1 'polypeptide(L)' 'LAGTGIGRRQKLFLGWFGPRGLASIVFAIIIFDAGLPGKETIAVVTACTVLLSVVAHGITAYPLVVALGRGGAERVP' A
#
# COMPACT_ATOMS: atom_id res chain seq x y z
N LEU A 1 -7.20 5.26 -12.97
CA LEU A 1 -6.13 4.71 -13.83
C LEU A 1 -6.65 4.12 -15.15
N ALA A 2 -7.88 3.62 -15.24
CA ALA A 2 -8.50 3.31 -16.53
C ALA A 2 -8.52 4.57 -17.43
N GLY A 3 -8.30 4.41 -18.74
CA GLY A 3 -8.31 5.51 -19.72
C GLY A 3 -7.02 6.33 -19.84
N THR A 4 -6.03 6.18 -18.94
CA THR A 4 -4.82 7.03 -18.90
C THR A 4 -3.71 6.67 -19.91
N GLY A 5 -3.90 5.66 -20.78
CA GLY A 5 -2.85 5.15 -21.68
C GLY A 5 -1.68 4.41 -21.00
N ILE A 6 -1.57 4.47 -19.66
CA ILE A 6 -0.50 3.83 -18.89
C ILE A 6 -0.54 2.30 -19.04
N GLY A 7 0.64 1.69 -19.25
CA GLY A 7 0.81 0.23 -19.35
C GLY A 7 0.35 -0.53 -18.10
N ARG A 8 -0.04 -1.80 -18.27
CA ARG A 8 -0.56 -2.63 -17.17
C ARG A 8 0.45 -2.79 -16.01
N ARG A 9 1.75 -2.91 -16.32
CA ARG A 9 2.81 -3.05 -15.31
C ARG A 9 2.95 -1.80 -14.43
N GLN A 10 2.95 -0.61 -15.04
CA GLN A 10 3.00 0.66 -14.34
C GLN A 10 1.76 0.87 -13.45
N LYS A 11 0.56 0.48 -13.91
CA LYS A 11 -0.66 0.55 -13.10
C LYS A 11 -0.60 -0.34 -11.87
N LEU A 12 -0.11 -1.58 -12.02
CA LEU A 12 0.07 -2.51 -10.89
C LEU A 12 1.14 -2.00 -9.92
N PHE A 13 2.26 -1.48 -10.43
CA PHE A 13 3.30 -0.87 -9.62
C PHE A 13 2.78 0.31 -8.80
N LEU A 14 2.01 1.21 -9.42
CA LEU A 14 1.43 2.36 -8.74
C LEU A 14 0.41 1.95 -7.67
N GLY A 15 -0.39 0.91 -7.93
CA GLY A 15 -1.28 0.34 -6.92
C GLY A 15 -0.53 -0.33 -5.76
N TRP A 16 0.58 -1.01 -6.05
CA TRP A 16 1.44 -1.65 -5.06
C TRP A 16 2.21 -0.63 -4.20
N PHE A 17 2.50 0.57 -4.75
CA PHE A 17 3.13 1.70 -4.07
C PHE A 17 2.22 2.49 -3.11
N GLY A 18 1.06 1.93 -2.75
CA GLY A 18 0.17 2.48 -1.73
C GLY A 18 0.15 1.64 -0.44
N PRO A 19 1.23 1.64 0.38
CA PRO A 19 1.21 0.93 1.66
C PRO A 19 0.14 1.51 2.60
N ARG A 20 -0.45 0.65 3.43
CA ARG A 20 -1.34 1.09 4.54
C ARG A 20 -0.48 1.78 5.60
N GLY A 21 -0.99 2.86 6.19
CA GLY A 21 -0.21 3.68 7.12
C GLY A 21 -1.08 4.56 8.01
N LEU A 22 -0.78 5.86 8.01
CA LEU A 22 -1.30 6.83 8.98
C LEU A 22 -2.84 6.89 9.03
N ALA A 23 -3.51 6.93 7.89
CA ALA A 23 -4.98 7.02 7.86
C ALA A 23 -5.66 5.84 8.57
N SER A 24 -5.14 4.62 8.39
CA SER A 24 -5.68 3.43 9.08
C SER A 24 -5.47 3.51 10.60
N ILE A 25 -4.31 3.99 11.05
CA ILE A 25 -4.02 4.16 12.48
C ILE A 25 -4.95 5.22 13.09
N VAL A 26 -5.11 6.37 12.43
CA VAL A 26 -5.99 7.44 12.90
C VAL A 26 -7.43 6.95 13.04
N PHE A 27 -7.94 6.21 12.05
CA PHE A 27 -9.29 5.62 12.16
C PHE A 27 -9.40 4.58 13.27
N ALA A 28 -8.38 3.74 13.48
CA ALA A 28 -8.38 2.80 14.59
C ALA A 28 -8.45 3.52 15.94
N ILE A 29 -7.74 4.64 16.10
CA ILE A 29 -7.81 5.48 17.32
C ILE A 29 -9.21 6.06 17.48
N ILE A 30 -9.80 6.62 16.43
CA ILE A 30 -11.17 7.18 16.48
C ILE A 30 -12.19 6.11 16.89
N ILE A 31 -12.10 4.89 16.32
CA ILE A 31 -12.98 3.76 16.67
C ILE A 31 -12.78 3.34 18.12
N PHE A 32 -11.54 3.32 18.57
CA PHE A 32 -11.19 2.92 19.92
C PHE A 32 -11.72 3.91 20.97
N ASP A 33 -11.55 5.20 20.70
CA ASP A 33 -12.06 6.30 21.52
C ASP A 33 -13.59 6.34 21.56
N ALA A 34 -14.24 6.11 20.41
CA ALA A 34 -15.71 6.02 20.31
C ALA A 34 -16.33 4.84 21.09
N GLY A 35 -15.52 3.94 21.65
CA GLY A 35 -16.02 2.87 22.53
C GLY A 35 -16.83 1.78 21.80
N LEU A 36 -16.63 1.63 20.50
CA LEU A 36 -17.40 0.71 19.67
C LEU A 36 -17.18 -0.77 20.08
N PRO A 37 -18.20 -1.63 19.95
CA PRO A 37 -18.05 -3.05 20.19
C PRO A 37 -16.97 -3.64 19.26
N GLY A 38 -16.05 -4.42 19.82
CA GLY A 38 -14.94 -5.02 19.07
C GLY A 38 -13.78 -4.07 18.76
N LYS A 39 -13.72 -2.89 19.38
CA LYS A 39 -12.64 -1.90 19.19
C LYS A 39 -11.23 -2.45 19.37
N GLU A 40 -11.02 -3.35 20.34
CA GLU A 40 -9.73 -3.97 20.61
C GLU A 40 -9.28 -4.84 19.44
N THR A 41 -10.18 -5.68 18.93
CA THR A 41 -9.94 -6.51 17.74
C THR A 41 -9.61 -5.64 16.52
N ILE A 42 -10.38 -4.56 16.29
CA ILE A 42 -10.14 -3.63 15.17
C ILE A 42 -8.76 -2.97 15.31
N ALA A 43 -8.39 -2.52 16.50
CA ALA A 43 -7.09 -1.91 16.76
C ALA A 43 -5.94 -2.89 16.49
N VAL A 44 -6.02 -4.11 17.01
CA VAL A 44 -4.99 -5.16 16.83
C VAL A 44 -4.87 -5.55 15.35
N VAL A 45 -5.98 -5.83 14.67
CA VAL A 45 -5.96 -6.19 13.24
C VAL A 45 -5.41 -5.04 12.40
N THR A 46 -5.77 -3.80 12.71
CA THR A 46 -5.25 -2.63 12.00
C THR A 46 -3.74 -2.47 12.20
N ALA A 47 -3.26 -2.58 13.44
CA ALA A 47 -1.84 -2.49 13.75
C ALA A 47 -1.05 -3.59 13.02
N CYS A 48 -1.49 -4.84 13.10
CA CYS A 48 -0.88 -5.96 12.39
C CYS A 48 -0.89 -5.74 10.87
N THR A 49 -1.99 -5.27 10.30
CA THR A 49 -2.10 -5.00 8.86
C THR A 49 -1.15 -3.92 8.40
N VAL A 50 -1.03 -2.82 9.16
CA VAL A 50 -0.10 -1.73 8.85
C VAL A 50 1.35 -2.21 8.95
N LEU A 51 1.72 -2.94 10.01
CA LEU A 51 3.06 -3.50 10.17
C LEU A 51 3.42 -4.44 9.01
N LEU A 52 2.55 -5.40 8.70
CA LEU A 52 2.76 -6.34 7.59
C LEU A 52 2.85 -5.60 6.25
N SER A 53 2.00 -4.58 6.04
CA SER A 53 2.05 -3.77 4.82
C SER A 53 3.37 -3.01 4.70
N VAL A 54 3.86 -2.39 5.76
CA VAL A 54 5.11 -1.61 5.75
C VAL A 54 6.31 -2.53 5.50
N VAL A 55 6.36 -3.68 6.17
CA VAL A 55 7.43 -4.67 5.99
C VAL A 55 7.41 -5.24 4.57
N ALA A 56 6.25 -5.72 4.09
CA ALA A 56 6.12 -6.27 2.75
C ALA A 56 6.47 -5.22 1.68
N HIS A 57 6.01 -3.98 1.87
CA HIS A 57 6.33 -2.88 0.95
C HIS A 57 7.81 -2.53 0.97
N GLY A 58 8.44 -2.41 2.15
CA GLY A 58 9.87 -2.13 2.29
C GLY A 58 10.76 -3.20 1.62
N ILE A 59 10.41 -4.47 1.77
CA ILE A 59 11.14 -5.58 1.12
C ILE A 59 10.95 -5.56 -0.40
N THR A 60 9.75 -5.24 -0.88
CA THR A 60 9.40 -5.33 -2.31
C THR A 60 9.66 -4.06 -3.11
N ALA A 61 9.85 -2.91 -2.46
CA ALA A 61 10.00 -1.61 -3.13
C ALA A 61 11.20 -1.59 -4.10
N TYR A 62 12.39 -1.92 -3.61
CA TYR A 62 13.61 -1.94 -4.44
C TYR A 62 13.54 -2.92 -5.63
N PRO A 63 13.19 -4.22 -5.45
CA PRO A 63 13.14 -5.14 -6.57
C PRO A 63 12.05 -4.79 -7.60
N LEU A 64 10.89 -4.24 -7.17
CA LEU A 64 9.86 -3.80 -8.12
C LEU A 64 10.32 -2.60 -8.96
N VAL A 65 11.05 -1.64 -8.37
CA VAL A 65 11.61 -0.50 -9.11
C VAL A 65 12.60 -0.99 -10.18
N VAL A 66 13.49 -1.90 -9.82
CA VAL A 66 14.44 -2.50 -10.78
C VAL A 66 13.71 -3.26 -11.88
N ALA A 67 12.70 -4.07 -11.54
CA ALA A 67 11.90 -4.82 -12.52
C ALA A 67 11.14 -3.89 -13.48
N LEU A 68 10.59 -2.78 -12.97
CA LEU A 68 9.91 -1.78 -13.79
C LEU A 68 10.89 -1.06 -14.73
N GLY A 69 12.07 -0.67 -14.23
CA GLY A 69 13.13 -0.03 -15.02
C GLY A 69 13.63 -0.90 -16.18
N ARG A 70 13.79 -2.22 -15.95
CA ARG A 70 14.18 -3.19 -16.99
C ARG A 70 13.13 -3.37 -18.09
N GLY A 71 11.85 -3.14 -17.78
CA GLY A 71 10.76 -3.19 -18.76
C GLY A 71 10.39 -1.84 -19.38
N GLY A 72 10.96 -0.74 -18.89
CA GLY A 72 10.70 0.64 -19.32
C GLY A 72 11.76 1.23 -20.26
N ALA A 73 12.91 0.56 -20.40
CA ALA A 73 14.02 1.01 -21.25
C ALA A 73 13.75 0.88 -22.77
N GLU A 74 12.54 0.49 -23.20
CA GLU A 74 12.29 0.20 -24.62
C GLU A 74 11.35 1.16 -25.36
N ARG A 75 10.83 2.25 -24.76
CA ARG A 75 10.00 3.24 -25.50
C ARG A 75 10.09 4.66 -24.94
N VAL A 76 11.21 5.33 -25.14
CA VAL A 76 11.26 6.81 -25.16
C VAL A 76 11.73 7.20 -26.57
N PRO A 77 10.87 7.76 -27.44
CA PRO A 77 11.33 8.44 -28.66
C PRO A 77 12.05 9.74 -28.32
#